data_AF-A0A323VIQ6-F1
#
_entry.id   AF-A0A323VIQ6-F1
#
_cell.length_a   1.000
_cell.length_b   1.000
_cell.length_c   1.000
_cell.angle_alpha   90.00
_cell.angle_beta   90.00
_cell.angle_gamma   90.00
#
_symmetry.space_group_name_H-M   'P 1'
#
loop_
_entity.id
_entity.type
_entity.pdbx_description
1 polymer ?
#
loop_
_entity_poly.entity_id
_entity_poly.type
_entity_poly.pdbx_seq_one_letter_code
_entity_poly.pdbx_strand_id
1 'polypeptide(L)'
;MTPTEERVAERLRELATLAGPPGGPSTAERAAFHDRTRRRRALGRTVAAVAVVVVASTALLTRPESPAPSLVADTRTPAAVLAARTVPDAYELPPRGSLAGDEEFLAGVAALDWSETVINGQAWSTDPGSRRVVYAADVPGGHRWAVVLGRSGVQWMYAWFRGPAGADPDELELALPPERIVRGHVLALVDMSAPRGPLVVLGRPGDGAEYSPSLDRMPDGTLARQFAPLPVVDGVPLGTVTTPITWDAGQVLLVRDGHRIDLDLLRTGHPVSTLVYGTGMPDPAVLTPCMAALGIDVELDGSGGASWTDSSTGRLSSAEQAEREAAVEGCFAVATGGG
;
A
#
# COMPACT_ATOMS: atom_id res chain seq x y z
N MET A 1 -17.34 34.97 16.80
CA MET A 1 -17.13 33.96 15.75
C MET A 1 -16.64 34.68 14.52
N THR A 2 -15.56 34.23 13.90
CA THR A 2 -14.97 34.91 12.73
C THR A 2 -15.70 34.51 11.43
N PRO A 3 -15.66 35.32 10.37
CA PRO A 3 -16.24 34.96 9.05
C PRO A 3 -15.63 33.69 8.42
N THR A 4 -14.48 33.26 8.92
CA THR A 4 -13.84 31.99 8.54
C THR A 4 -14.46 30.82 9.29
N GLU A 5 -14.70 30.96 10.60
CA GLU A 5 -15.40 29.96 11.41
C GLU A 5 -16.82 29.71 10.91
N GLU A 6 -17.53 30.76 10.50
CA GLU A 6 -18.88 30.64 9.91
C GLU A 6 -18.86 29.84 8.61
N ARG A 7 -17.92 30.11 7.69
CA ARG A 7 -17.79 29.35 6.44
C ARG A 7 -17.39 27.89 6.67
N VAL A 8 -16.51 27.64 7.64
CA VAL A 8 -16.13 26.27 8.01
C VAL A 8 -17.34 25.53 8.59
N ALA A 9 -18.10 26.16 9.49
CA ALA A 9 -19.29 25.56 10.07
C ALA A 9 -20.38 25.29 9.04
N GLU A 10 -20.61 26.23 8.10
CA GLU A 10 -21.54 26.07 6.97
C GLU A 10 -21.14 24.87 6.10
N ARG A 11 -19.86 24.79 5.74
CA ARG A 11 -19.34 23.72 4.89
C ARG A 11 -19.40 22.36 5.57
N LEU A 12 -19.15 22.30 6.88
CA LEU A 12 -19.28 21.07 7.66
C LEU A 12 -20.74 20.61 7.76
N ARG A 13 -21.71 21.53 7.89
CA ARG A 13 -23.14 21.21 7.88
C ARG A 13 -23.62 20.71 6.51
N GLU A 14 -23.13 21.31 5.43
CA GLU A 14 -23.41 20.84 4.06
C GLU A 14 -22.86 19.43 3.83
N LEU A 15 -21.62 19.17 4.24
CA LEU A 15 -21.00 17.83 4.16
C LEU A 15 -21.73 16.80 5.03
N ALA A 16 -22.16 17.17 6.23
CA ALA A 16 -22.93 16.28 7.11
C ALA A 16 -24.29 15.92 6.51
N THR A 17 -24.92 16.85 5.78
CA THR A 17 -26.19 16.61 5.09
C THR A 17 -26.00 15.67 3.89
N LEU A 18 -24.89 15.81 3.16
CA LEU A 18 -24.52 14.93 2.05
C LEU A 18 -24.14 13.51 2.50
N ALA A 19 -23.58 13.36 3.70
CA ALA A 19 -23.14 12.07 4.24
C ALA A 19 -24.30 11.14 4.66
N GLY A 20 -25.52 11.67 4.80
CA GLY A 20 -26.67 10.91 5.30
C GLY A 20 -26.59 10.60 6.81
N PRO A 21 -27.64 9.98 7.40
CA PRO A 21 -27.63 9.59 8.80
C PRO A 21 -26.53 8.54 9.06
N PRO A 22 -25.86 8.55 10.23
CA PRO A 22 -24.84 7.57 10.54
C PRO A 22 -25.44 6.16 10.45
N GLY A 23 -24.85 5.31 9.60
CA GLY A 23 -25.09 3.87 9.70
C GLY A 23 -24.75 3.45 11.13
N GLY A 24 -25.60 2.63 11.75
CA GLY A 24 -25.66 2.40 13.20
C GLY A 24 -24.35 1.91 13.87
N PRO A 25 -24.44 1.33 15.09
CA PRO A 25 -23.25 1.02 15.92
C PRO A 25 -22.14 0.22 15.20
N SER A 26 -22.51 -0.61 14.22
CA SER A 26 -21.55 -1.39 13.39
C SER A 26 -20.64 -0.55 12.50
N THR A 27 -21.04 0.66 12.08
CA THR A 27 -20.21 1.55 11.26
C THR A 27 -19.13 2.23 12.09
N ALA A 28 -19.46 2.61 13.33
CA ALA A 28 -18.51 3.22 14.26
C ALA A 28 -17.42 2.23 14.70
N GLU A 29 -17.80 0.98 14.98
CA GLU A 29 -16.85 -0.09 15.33
C GLU A 29 -15.91 -0.42 14.16
N ARG A 30 -16.42 -0.48 12.92
CA ARG A 30 -15.59 -0.70 11.72
C ARG A 30 -14.65 0.47 11.45
N ALA A 31 -15.11 1.71 11.62
CA ALA A 31 -14.26 2.90 11.47
C ALA A 31 -13.13 2.93 12.50
N ALA A 32 -13.43 2.58 13.76
CA ALA A 32 -12.43 2.49 14.84
C ALA A 32 -11.40 1.37 14.58
N PHE A 33 -11.84 0.22 14.06
CA PHE A 33 -10.95 -0.88 13.71
C PHE A 33 -9.95 -0.48 12.61
N HIS A 34 -10.41 0.20 11.55
CA HIS A 34 -9.56 0.64 10.44
C HIS A 34 -8.58 1.78 10.81
N ASP A 35 -8.99 2.73 11.67
CA ASP A 35 -8.08 3.79 12.14
C ASP A 35 -6.89 3.19 12.92
N ARG A 36 -7.15 2.18 13.76
CA ARG A 36 -6.10 1.47 14.51
C ARG A 36 -5.12 0.76 13.58
N THR A 37 -5.59 0.09 12.54
CA THR A 37 -4.72 -0.58 11.56
C THR A 37 -3.87 0.42 10.77
N ARG A 38 -4.43 1.58 10.40
CA ARG A 38 -3.69 2.65 9.71
C ARG A 38 -2.64 3.30 10.59
N ARG A 39 -2.95 3.64 11.85
CA ARG A 39 -1.97 4.23 12.78
C ARG A 39 -0.77 3.31 12.97
N ARG A 40 -1.01 2.00 13.11
CA ARG A 40 0.08 1.01 13.22
C ARG A 40 0.99 0.99 11.98
N ARG A 41 0.45 1.16 10.77
CA ARG A 41 1.24 1.24 9.54
C ARG A 41 1.92 2.60 9.31
N ALA A 42 1.30 3.69 9.75
CA ALA A 42 1.84 5.04 9.58
C ALA A 42 3.00 5.35 10.53
N LEU A 43 2.98 4.81 11.75
CA LEU A 43 4.03 5.02 12.75
C LEU A 43 5.37 4.37 12.35
N GLY A 44 5.37 3.40 11.44
CA GLY A 44 6.59 2.80 10.89
C GLY A 44 7.38 3.68 9.90
N ARG A 45 6.87 4.87 9.51
CA ARG A 45 7.50 5.71 8.46
C ARG A 45 8.04 7.06 8.94
N THR A 46 7.99 7.39 10.23
CA THR A 46 8.41 8.71 10.75
C THR A 46 9.64 8.64 11.65
N VAL A 47 10.82 8.37 11.09
CA VAL A 47 12.11 8.57 11.82
C VAL A 47 13.14 9.43 11.05
N ALA A 48 12.93 9.80 9.78
CA ALA A 48 14.01 10.41 8.99
C ALA A 48 14.02 11.95 8.82
N ALA A 49 13.34 12.76 9.65
CA ALA A 49 13.20 14.21 9.34
C ALA A 49 13.34 15.25 10.48
N VAL A 50 14.02 14.95 11.60
CA VAL A 50 14.18 15.94 12.71
C VAL A 50 15.64 16.31 13.06
N ALA A 51 16.65 15.73 12.40
CA ALA A 51 18.05 15.94 12.81
C ALA A 51 18.79 17.18 12.23
N VAL A 52 18.13 18.10 11.50
CA VAL A 52 18.83 19.23 10.82
C VAL A 52 18.64 20.60 11.51
N VAL A 53 17.75 20.76 12.49
CA VAL A 53 17.39 22.10 13.01
C VAL A 53 18.24 22.59 14.21
N VAL A 54 19.05 21.73 14.86
CA VAL A 54 19.69 22.11 16.14
C VAL A 54 21.09 22.75 16.01
N VAL A 55 21.71 22.79 14.82
CA VAL A 55 23.09 23.34 14.66
C VAL A 55 23.12 24.82 14.24
N ALA A 56 21.98 25.45 13.94
CA ALA A 56 21.93 26.83 13.44
C ALA A 56 21.65 27.91 14.51
N SER A 57 21.72 27.60 15.81
CA SER A 57 21.23 28.48 16.89
C SER A 57 22.26 29.41 17.53
N THR A 58 23.54 29.40 17.14
CA THR A 58 24.58 30.17 17.86
C THR A 58 25.18 31.36 17.10
N ALA A 59 24.71 31.71 15.90
CA ALA A 59 25.41 32.70 15.06
C ALA A 59 24.58 33.90 14.53
N LEU A 60 23.44 34.27 15.14
CA LEU A 60 22.67 35.45 14.69
C LEU A 60 22.15 36.32 15.85
N LEU A 61 23.08 36.90 16.60
CA LEU A 61 22.81 38.11 17.39
C LEU A 61 23.26 39.32 16.56
N THR A 62 22.39 39.77 15.64
CA THR A 62 22.21 41.14 15.11
C THR A 62 21.52 41.05 13.74
N ARG A 63 20.19 41.17 13.69
CA ARG A 63 19.47 41.49 12.44
C ARG A 63 18.33 42.47 12.72
N PRO A 64 18.16 43.51 11.90
CA PRO A 64 17.13 44.52 12.07
C PRO A 64 15.74 43.96 11.73
N GLU A 65 14.75 44.59 12.36
CA GLU A 65 13.33 44.25 12.36
C GLU A 65 12.76 44.14 10.95
N SER A 66 12.40 42.91 10.57
CA SER A 66 11.79 42.60 9.28
C SER A 66 10.27 42.68 9.41
N PRO A 67 9.55 43.37 8.50
CA PRO A 67 8.11 43.54 8.62
C PRO A 67 7.37 42.20 8.51
N ALA A 68 6.28 42.10 9.27
CA ALA A 68 5.49 40.90 9.47
C ALA A 68 5.10 40.20 8.15
N PRO A 69 5.13 38.85 8.10
CA PRO A 69 4.71 38.11 6.93
C PRO A 69 3.22 38.33 6.68
N SER A 70 2.90 38.89 5.52
CA SER A 70 1.52 38.93 5.02
C SER A 70 1.07 37.50 4.76
N LEU A 71 -0.01 37.09 5.42
CA LEU A 71 -0.71 35.83 5.16
C LEU A 71 -1.27 35.86 3.73
N VAL A 72 -0.47 35.40 2.77
CA VAL A 72 -0.96 35.06 1.44
C VAL A 72 -1.83 33.82 1.59
N ALA A 73 -3.12 33.96 1.34
CA ALA A 73 -4.05 32.85 1.27
C ALA A 73 -3.54 31.84 0.22
N ASP A 74 -3.15 30.65 0.66
CA ASP A 74 -2.63 29.58 -0.19
C ASP A 74 -3.77 29.04 -1.07
N THR A 75 -3.85 29.51 -2.32
CA THR A 75 -4.80 29.09 -3.38
C THR A 75 -4.43 27.73 -4.00
N ARG A 76 -3.81 26.82 -3.25
CA ARG A 76 -3.46 25.47 -3.70
C ARG A 76 -4.68 24.51 -3.67
N THR A 77 -5.72 24.83 -4.44
CA THR A 77 -6.88 23.94 -4.63
C THR A 77 -7.45 23.90 -6.06
N PRO A 78 -6.64 23.86 -7.14
CA PRO A 78 -7.11 23.29 -8.42
C PRO A 78 -6.39 22.00 -8.88
N ALA A 79 -5.10 21.82 -8.57
CA ALA A 79 -4.28 20.82 -9.24
C ALA A 79 -4.63 19.35 -8.89
N ALA A 80 -4.86 19.05 -7.61
CA ALA A 80 -5.19 17.69 -7.17
C ALA A 80 -6.57 17.22 -7.68
N VAL A 81 -7.54 18.14 -7.78
CA VAL A 81 -8.88 17.84 -8.32
C VAL A 81 -8.82 17.59 -9.83
N LEU A 82 -7.97 18.31 -10.56
CA LEU A 82 -7.77 18.10 -12.00
C LEU A 82 -7.01 16.81 -12.30
N ALA A 83 -5.98 16.48 -11.50
CA ALA A 83 -5.24 15.23 -11.63
C ALA A 83 -6.16 14.00 -11.46
N ALA A 84 -7.11 14.06 -10.53
CA ALA A 84 -8.08 12.98 -10.30
C ALA A 84 -9.00 12.72 -11.50
N ARG A 85 -9.29 13.74 -12.32
CA ARG A 85 -10.21 13.66 -13.46
C ARG A 85 -9.56 13.13 -14.74
N THR A 86 -8.23 13.11 -14.79
CA THR A 86 -7.52 12.75 -16.02
C THR A 86 -7.56 11.24 -16.21
N VAL A 87 -7.88 10.80 -17.42
CA VAL A 87 -7.89 9.38 -17.79
C VAL A 87 -6.49 8.80 -17.60
N PRO A 88 -6.32 7.66 -16.91
CA PRO A 88 -5.04 7.00 -16.77
C PRO A 88 -4.52 6.57 -18.14
N ASP A 89 -3.23 6.75 -18.42
CA ASP A 89 -2.63 6.37 -19.71
C ASP A 89 -2.93 4.88 -20.04
N ALA A 90 -2.93 4.00 -19.04
CA ALA A 90 -3.24 2.58 -19.21
C ALA A 90 -4.68 2.29 -19.68
N TYR A 91 -5.62 3.19 -19.40
CA TYR A 91 -7.02 3.05 -19.82
C TYR A 91 -7.19 3.26 -21.31
N GLU A 92 -6.34 4.08 -21.95
CA GLU A 92 -6.43 4.38 -23.38
C GLU A 92 -5.77 3.30 -24.25
N LEU A 93 -4.87 2.50 -23.67
CA LEU A 93 -4.16 1.44 -24.37
C LEU A 93 -5.06 0.20 -24.61
N PRO A 94 -4.76 -0.61 -25.64
CA PRO A 94 -5.34 -1.94 -25.76
C PRO A 94 -5.04 -2.81 -24.53
N PRO A 95 -5.92 -3.76 -24.17
CA PRO A 95 -5.61 -4.77 -23.16
C PRO A 95 -4.30 -5.51 -23.51
N ARG A 96 -3.56 -5.95 -22.50
CA ARG A 96 -2.33 -6.73 -22.66
C ARG A 96 -2.39 -8.06 -21.90
N GLY A 97 -1.44 -8.93 -22.22
CA GLY A 97 -1.37 -10.29 -21.67
C GLY A 97 -1.94 -11.33 -22.62
N SER A 98 -1.79 -12.60 -22.25
CA SER A 98 -2.11 -13.74 -23.10
C SER A 98 -3.59 -13.86 -23.47
N LEU A 99 -4.49 -13.18 -22.73
CA LEU A 99 -5.94 -13.16 -22.96
C LEU A 99 -6.42 -11.83 -23.56
N ALA A 100 -5.51 -10.98 -24.05
CA ALA A 100 -5.87 -9.68 -24.62
C ALA A 100 -6.74 -9.75 -25.88
N GLY A 101 -6.75 -10.89 -26.58
CA GLY A 101 -7.57 -11.14 -27.76
C GLY A 101 -8.90 -11.86 -27.49
N ASP A 102 -9.18 -12.23 -26.23
CA ASP A 102 -10.38 -12.95 -25.85
C ASP A 102 -11.49 -11.96 -25.43
N GLU A 103 -12.21 -11.43 -26.41
CA GLU A 103 -13.21 -10.38 -26.17
C GLU A 103 -14.34 -10.81 -25.22
N GLU A 104 -14.73 -12.09 -25.26
CA GLU A 104 -15.77 -12.64 -24.38
C GLU A 104 -15.29 -12.69 -22.94
N PHE A 105 -14.07 -13.22 -22.71
CA PHE A 105 -13.46 -13.22 -21.39
C PHE A 105 -13.29 -11.79 -20.85
N LEU A 106 -12.76 -10.87 -21.66
CA LEU A 106 -12.56 -9.48 -21.25
C LEU A 106 -13.88 -8.78 -20.90
N ALA A 107 -14.95 -9.04 -21.65
CA ALA A 107 -16.28 -8.51 -21.34
C ALA A 107 -16.83 -9.08 -20.03
N GLY A 108 -16.67 -10.38 -19.80
CA GLY A 108 -17.05 -11.03 -18.54
C GLY A 108 -16.32 -10.44 -17.35
N VAL A 109 -15.00 -10.28 -17.45
CA VAL A 109 -14.18 -9.71 -16.37
C VAL A 109 -14.52 -8.24 -16.11
N ALA A 110 -14.79 -7.44 -17.15
CA ALA A 110 -15.22 -6.06 -16.97
C ALA A 110 -16.58 -5.94 -16.25
N ALA A 111 -17.44 -6.94 -16.40
CA ALA A 111 -18.74 -7.01 -15.74
C ALA A 111 -18.69 -7.51 -14.29
N LEU A 112 -17.56 -8.06 -13.84
CA LEU A 112 -17.40 -8.53 -12.46
C LEU A 112 -17.71 -7.44 -11.45
N ASP A 113 -18.28 -7.87 -10.34
CA ASP A 113 -18.63 -6.97 -9.28
C ASP A 113 -17.39 -6.52 -8.50
N TRP A 114 -17.38 -5.23 -8.17
CA TRP A 114 -16.35 -4.61 -7.32
C TRP A 114 -16.87 -4.42 -5.89
N SER A 115 -18.12 -4.84 -5.62
CA SER A 115 -18.85 -4.56 -4.38
C SER A 115 -18.12 -4.95 -3.11
N GLU A 116 -18.41 -4.16 -2.08
CA GLU A 116 -18.14 -4.34 -0.64
C GLU A 116 -16.78 -3.94 -0.10
N THR A 117 -15.98 -3.19 -0.84
CA THR A 117 -14.83 -2.55 -0.19
C THR A 117 -15.24 -1.22 0.45
N VAL A 118 -15.62 -1.30 1.72
CA VAL A 118 -15.76 -0.11 2.58
C VAL A 118 -14.36 0.37 2.96
N ILE A 119 -13.79 1.27 2.16
CA ILE A 119 -12.49 1.89 2.48
C ILE A 119 -12.76 3.15 3.30
N ASN A 120 -12.34 3.13 4.56
CA ASN A 120 -12.53 4.24 5.51
C ASN A 120 -14.00 4.62 5.71
N GLY A 121 -14.90 3.63 5.78
CA GLY A 121 -16.33 3.88 5.97
C GLY A 121 -17.07 4.36 4.71
N GLN A 122 -16.37 4.57 3.60
CA GLN A 122 -16.96 4.96 2.33
C GLN A 122 -17.06 3.76 1.41
N ALA A 123 -18.29 3.45 0.98
CA ALA A 123 -18.53 2.51 -0.10
C ALA A 123 -18.10 3.17 -1.42
N TRP A 124 -17.21 2.51 -2.15
CA TRP A 124 -16.80 2.93 -3.48
C TRP A 124 -17.51 2.05 -4.50
N SER A 125 -18.31 2.65 -5.37
CA SER A 125 -18.88 1.98 -6.54
C SER A 125 -18.31 2.59 -7.80
N THR A 126 -17.92 1.74 -8.76
CA THR A 126 -17.54 2.18 -10.10
C THR A 126 -18.74 2.12 -11.03
N ASP A 127 -18.82 3.08 -11.94
CA ASP A 127 -19.77 3.09 -13.06
C ASP A 127 -19.47 1.88 -13.97
N PRO A 128 -20.38 0.90 -14.09
CA PRO A 128 -20.15 -0.29 -14.90
C PRO A 128 -19.83 0.03 -16.36
N GLY A 129 -20.41 1.09 -16.93
CA GLY A 129 -20.16 1.51 -18.32
C GLY A 129 -18.76 2.07 -18.56
N SER A 130 -18.02 2.37 -17.48
CA SER A 130 -16.64 2.85 -17.54
C SER A 130 -15.61 1.76 -17.27
N ARG A 131 -16.04 0.53 -16.98
CA ARG A 131 -15.12 -0.57 -16.65
C ARG A 131 -14.45 -1.10 -17.91
N ARG A 132 -13.13 -1.22 -17.87
CA ARG A 132 -12.31 -1.73 -18.96
C ARG A 132 -11.18 -2.59 -18.42
N VAL A 133 -11.01 -3.78 -18.99
CA VAL A 133 -9.84 -4.62 -18.71
C VAL A 133 -8.62 -4.03 -19.40
N VAL A 134 -7.53 -3.81 -18.65
CA VAL A 134 -6.25 -3.31 -19.17
C VAL A 134 -5.16 -4.38 -19.19
N TYR A 135 -5.38 -5.47 -18.47
CA TYR A 135 -4.51 -6.65 -18.45
C TYR A 135 -5.32 -7.91 -18.16
N ALA A 136 -5.04 -8.99 -18.88
CA ALA A 136 -5.56 -10.31 -18.60
C ALA A 136 -4.58 -11.38 -19.12
N ALA A 137 -4.15 -12.28 -18.23
CA ALA A 137 -3.27 -13.38 -18.62
C ALA A 137 -3.36 -14.56 -17.65
N ASP A 138 -3.02 -15.74 -18.16
CA ASP A 138 -2.54 -16.82 -17.32
C ASP A 138 -1.09 -16.51 -16.93
N VAL A 139 -0.83 -16.40 -15.62
CA VAL A 139 0.48 -16.09 -15.06
C VAL A 139 1.15 -17.37 -14.52
N PRO A 140 2.49 -17.39 -14.40
CA PRO A 140 3.19 -18.54 -13.83
C PRO A 140 2.66 -18.95 -12.45
N GLY A 141 2.74 -20.24 -12.13
CA GLY A 141 2.20 -20.80 -10.88
C GLY A 141 0.77 -21.32 -10.99
N GLY A 142 0.16 -21.31 -12.18
CA GLY A 142 -1.18 -21.87 -12.41
C GLY A 142 -2.29 -20.91 -11.97
N HIS A 143 -2.06 -19.60 -12.10
CA HIS A 143 -3.04 -18.57 -11.79
C HIS A 143 -3.45 -17.81 -13.05
N ARG A 144 -4.63 -17.21 -13.01
CA ARG A 144 -5.15 -16.27 -14.01
C ARG A 144 -5.40 -14.94 -13.35
N TRP A 145 -4.78 -13.88 -13.86
CA TRP A 145 -4.90 -12.54 -13.29
C TRP A 145 -5.48 -11.56 -14.32
N ALA A 146 -6.29 -10.63 -13.83
CA ALA A 146 -6.80 -9.53 -14.63
C ALA A 146 -6.77 -8.21 -13.86
N VAL A 147 -6.63 -7.10 -14.58
CA VAL A 147 -6.73 -5.74 -14.04
C VAL A 147 -7.85 -5.01 -14.77
N VAL A 148 -8.81 -4.51 -14.00
CA VAL A 148 -9.91 -3.71 -14.51
C VAL A 148 -9.76 -2.29 -13.99
N LEU A 149 -9.85 -1.31 -14.89
CA LEU A 149 -9.97 0.09 -14.53
C LEU A 149 -11.42 0.52 -14.65
N GLY A 150 -11.86 1.44 -13.79
CA GLY A 150 -13.21 1.98 -13.82
C GLY A 150 -13.29 3.33 -13.12
N ARG A 151 -14.34 4.09 -13.38
CA ARG A 151 -14.56 5.42 -12.83
C ARG A 151 -15.49 5.36 -11.63
N SER A 152 -15.12 6.00 -10.52
CA SER A 152 -15.96 6.24 -9.35
C SER A 152 -16.12 7.75 -9.15
N GLY A 153 -17.25 8.30 -9.57
CA GLY A 153 -17.52 9.73 -9.55
C GLY A 153 -16.55 10.54 -10.42
N VAL A 154 -15.58 11.23 -9.80
CA VAL A 154 -14.53 11.99 -10.50
C VAL A 154 -13.16 11.32 -10.45
N GLN A 155 -13.05 10.17 -9.81
CA GLN A 155 -11.80 9.45 -9.60
C GLN A 155 -11.76 8.20 -10.48
N TRP A 156 -10.55 7.82 -10.86
CA TRP A 156 -10.28 6.53 -11.47
C TRP A 156 -9.85 5.53 -10.42
N MET A 157 -10.30 4.29 -10.58
CA MET A 157 -9.98 3.18 -9.71
C MET A 157 -9.49 1.99 -10.53
N TYR A 158 -8.76 1.09 -9.87
CA TYR A 158 -8.34 -0.19 -10.41
C TYR A 158 -8.68 -1.32 -9.44
N ALA A 159 -8.91 -2.51 -9.99
CA ALA A 159 -9.12 -3.73 -9.25
C ALA A 159 -8.27 -4.85 -9.87
N TRP A 160 -7.58 -5.60 -9.02
CA TRP A 160 -6.92 -6.85 -9.41
C TRP A 160 -7.88 -8.00 -9.15
N PHE A 161 -8.06 -8.85 -10.14
CA PHE A 161 -8.79 -10.11 -10.04
C PHE A 161 -7.84 -11.27 -10.22
N ARG A 162 -8.09 -12.36 -9.51
CA ARG A 162 -7.32 -13.61 -9.62
C ARG A 162 -8.21 -14.83 -9.54
N GLY A 163 -7.79 -15.89 -10.22
CA GLY A 163 -8.36 -17.24 -10.14
C GLY A 163 -7.32 -18.28 -10.53
N PRO A 164 -7.67 -19.57 -10.59
CA PRO A 164 -6.81 -20.59 -11.18
C PRO A 164 -6.58 -20.33 -12.68
N ALA A 165 -5.49 -20.86 -13.24
CA ALA A 165 -5.26 -20.81 -14.68
C ALA A 165 -6.42 -21.49 -15.43
N GLY A 166 -6.88 -20.87 -16.51
CA GLY A 166 -8.05 -21.36 -17.26
C GLY A 166 -9.41 -20.98 -16.66
N ALA A 167 -9.46 -20.30 -15.51
CA ALA A 167 -10.70 -19.88 -14.88
C ALA A 167 -11.58 -19.02 -15.80
N ASP A 168 -12.88 -19.29 -15.80
CA ASP A 168 -13.86 -18.43 -16.45
C ASP A 168 -13.98 -17.09 -15.69
N PRO A 169 -14.53 -16.02 -16.31
CA PRO A 169 -14.59 -14.72 -15.67
C PRO A 169 -15.27 -14.72 -14.29
N ASP A 170 -16.37 -15.46 -14.12
CA ASP A 170 -17.15 -15.56 -12.88
C ASP A 170 -16.47 -16.38 -11.77
N GLU A 171 -15.40 -17.11 -12.10
CA GLU A 171 -14.54 -17.79 -11.13
C GLU A 171 -13.39 -16.90 -10.62
N LEU A 172 -13.24 -15.68 -11.14
CA LEU A 172 -12.25 -14.74 -10.65
C LEU A 172 -12.77 -13.97 -9.43
N GLU A 173 -11.89 -13.81 -8.45
CA GLU A 173 -12.16 -13.06 -7.23
C GLU A 173 -11.26 -11.82 -7.12
N LEU A 174 -11.69 -10.82 -6.35
CA LEU A 174 -10.84 -9.68 -6.02
C LEU A 174 -9.58 -10.17 -5.28
N ALA A 175 -8.42 -9.92 -5.88
CA ALA A 175 -7.14 -10.22 -5.27
C ALA A 175 -6.82 -9.24 -4.13
N LEU A 176 -7.21 -7.97 -4.33
CA LEU A 176 -7.02 -6.87 -3.39
C LEU A 176 -8.25 -5.95 -3.41
N PRO A 177 -8.51 -5.24 -2.30
CA PRO A 177 -9.39 -4.07 -2.28
C PRO A 177 -9.14 -3.13 -3.49
N PRO A 178 -10.16 -2.69 -4.22
CA PRO A 178 -9.98 -1.73 -5.31
C PRO A 178 -9.38 -0.42 -4.80
N GLU A 179 -8.44 0.14 -5.55
CA GLU A 179 -7.72 1.34 -5.14
C GLU A 179 -7.82 2.45 -6.19
N ARG A 180 -7.44 3.67 -5.81
CA ARG A 180 -7.42 4.81 -6.74
C ARG A 180 -6.20 4.71 -7.64
N ILE A 181 -6.40 5.01 -8.92
CA ILE A 181 -5.30 5.18 -9.88
C ILE A 181 -5.23 6.63 -10.33
N VAL A 182 -4.01 7.09 -10.56
CA VAL A 182 -3.72 8.42 -11.12
C VAL A 182 -2.98 8.27 -12.44
N ARG A 183 -2.91 9.34 -13.23
CA ARG A 183 -2.14 9.33 -14.47
C ARG A 183 -0.67 9.01 -14.20
N GLY A 184 -0.10 8.13 -15.02
CA GLY A 184 1.31 7.71 -14.92
C GLY A 184 1.60 6.70 -13.81
N HIS A 185 0.61 6.29 -13.04
CA HIS A 185 0.75 5.25 -12.03
C HIS A 185 1.08 3.91 -12.71
N VAL A 186 2.10 3.21 -12.19
CA VAL A 186 2.49 1.88 -12.62
C VAL A 186 2.06 0.88 -11.56
N LEU A 187 1.33 -0.15 -11.95
CA LEU A 187 0.85 -1.15 -11.02
C LEU A 187 1.83 -2.32 -10.97
N ALA A 188 2.21 -2.77 -9.78
CA ALA A 188 3.01 -3.98 -9.59
C ALA A 188 2.35 -4.87 -8.55
N LEU A 189 2.14 -6.15 -8.85
CA LEU A 189 1.56 -7.12 -7.93
C LEU A 189 2.42 -8.39 -7.90
N VAL A 190 2.82 -8.81 -6.69
CA VAL A 190 3.43 -10.13 -6.43
C VAL A 190 2.50 -10.97 -5.57
N ASP A 191 2.40 -12.27 -5.86
CA ASP A 191 1.75 -13.23 -4.97
C ASP A 191 2.78 -13.96 -4.12
N MET A 192 2.60 -13.86 -2.81
CA MET A 192 3.51 -14.36 -1.79
C MET A 192 3.06 -15.68 -1.17
N SER A 193 2.01 -16.31 -1.70
CA SER A 193 1.43 -17.54 -1.14
C SER A 193 2.34 -18.77 -1.22
N ALA A 194 3.48 -18.67 -1.90
CA ALA A 194 4.50 -19.71 -2.00
C ALA A 194 5.92 -19.11 -1.94
N PRO A 195 7.00 -19.91 -1.73
CA PRO A 195 8.38 -19.39 -1.73
C PRO A 195 8.82 -18.72 -3.05
N ARG A 196 8.13 -19.07 -4.14
CA ARG A 196 8.24 -18.39 -5.43
C ARG A 196 6.85 -18.13 -5.96
N GLY A 197 6.62 -16.92 -6.49
CA GLY A 197 5.31 -16.51 -6.96
C GLY A 197 5.37 -15.63 -8.21
N PRO A 198 4.25 -15.49 -8.94
CA PRO A 198 4.15 -14.57 -10.06
C PRO A 198 4.29 -13.11 -9.61
N LEU A 199 4.98 -12.31 -10.42
CA LEU A 199 5.04 -10.86 -10.35
C LEU A 199 4.66 -10.27 -11.71
N VAL A 200 3.68 -9.37 -11.74
CA VAL A 200 3.25 -8.59 -12.91
C VAL A 200 3.56 -7.12 -12.68
N VAL A 201 4.14 -6.43 -13.67
CA VAL A 201 4.32 -4.97 -13.65
C VAL A 201 3.63 -4.33 -14.85
N LEU A 202 2.56 -3.58 -14.60
CA LEU A 202 1.76 -2.90 -15.62
C LEU A 202 2.18 -1.43 -15.78
N GLY A 203 3.16 -1.21 -16.66
CA GLY A 203 3.64 0.12 -17.08
C GLY A 203 3.13 0.54 -18.46
N ARG A 204 3.85 1.43 -19.15
CA ARG A 204 3.66 1.73 -20.57
C ARG A 204 4.26 0.62 -21.44
N PRO A 205 3.83 0.47 -22.70
CA PRO A 205 4.51 -0.42 -23.65
C PRO A 205 5.99 -0.03 -23.80
N GLY A 206 6.87 -1.03 -23.79
CA GLY A 206 8.33 -0.82 -23.84
C GLY A 206 9.01 -0.67 -22.48
N ASP A 207 8.26 -0.51 -21.39
CA ASP A 207 8.84 -0.53 -20.05
C ASP A 207 9.41 -1.91 -19.73
N GLY A 208 10.59 -1.93 -19.11
CA GLY A 208 11.14 -3.09 -18.42
C GLY A 208 10.90 -3.00 -16.92
N ALA A 209 11.20 -4.07 -16.19
CA ALA A 209 11.25 -4.03 -14.74
C ALA A 209 12.37 -4.91 -14.20
N GLU A 210 12.90 -4.54 -13.05
CA GLU A 210 13.86 -5.32 -12.28
C GLU A 210 13.30 -5.58 -10.88
N TYR A 211 13.65 -6.72 -10.28
CA TYR A 211 13.17 -7.11 -8.96
C TYR A 211 14.31 -7.56 -8.04
N SER A 212 14.24 -7.15 -6.78
CA SER A 212 15.10 -7.62 -5.69
C SER A 212 14.23 -8.18 -4.56
N PRO A 213 14.37 -9.45 -4.15
CA PRO A 213 13.57 -10.03 -3.07
C PRO A 213 13.98 -9.54 -1.68
N SER A 214 15.22 -9.06 -1.53
CA SER A 214 15.81 -8.71 -0.23
C SER A 214 16.79 -7.54 -0.33
N LEU A 215 17.13 -6.99 0.84
CA LEU A 215 18.26 -6.12 1.12
C LEU A 215 19.26 -6.93 1.94
N ASP A 216 20.41 -7.27 1.37
CA ASP A 216 21.34 -8.22 1.99
C ASP A 216 22.54 -7.50 2.59
N ARG A 217 23.09 -8.07 3.67
CA ARG A 217 24.36 -7.63 4.24
C ARG A 217 25.51 -8.31 3.50
N MET A 218 26.34 -7.51 2.85
CA MET A 218 27.53 -7.96 2.14
C MET A 218 28.66 -8.31 3.12
N PRO A 219 29.71 -9.06 2.69
CA PRO A 219 30.82 -9.44 3.56
C PRO A 219 31.59 -8.26 4.19
N ASP A 220 31.54 -7.08 3.57
CA ASP A 220 32.12 -5.84 4.10
C ASP A 220 31.22 -5.11 5.11
N GLY A 221 30.07 -5.70 5.45
CA GLY A 221 29.07 -5.17 6.37
C GLY A 221 28.11 -4.16 5.74
N THR A 222 28.30 -3.77 4.48
CA THR A 222 27.39 -2.85 3.77
C THR A 222 26.08 -3.55 3.39
N LEU A 223 25.01 -2.77 3.22
CA LEU A 223 23.74 -3.29 2.75
C LEU A 223 23.60 -3.05 1.25
N ALA A 224 23.29 -4.09 0.48
CA ALA A 224 23.13 -4.02 -0.96
C ALA A 224 21.90 -4.81 -1.43
N ARG A 225 21.41 -4.44 -2.62
CA ARG A 225 20.33 -5.15 -3.31
C ARG A 225 20.83 -5.72 -4.61
N GLN A 226 20.37 -6.91 -4.95
CA GLN A 226 20.64 -7.54 -6.24
C GLN A 226 19.35 -7.54 -7.05
N PHE A 227 19.36 -6.75 -8.12
CA PHE A 227 18.22 -6.60 -9.01
C PHE A 227 18.37 -7.54 -10.22
N ALA A 228 17.36 -8.37 -10.45
CA ALA A 228 17.27 -9.22 -11.64
C ALA A 228 16.21 -8.67 -12.60
N PRO A 229 16.50 -8.56 -13.91
CA PRO A 229 15.50 -8.12 -14.89
C PRO A 229 14.38 -9.17 -15.00
N LEU A 230 13.14 -8.70 -15.09
CA LEU A 230 11.98 -9.53 -15.41
C LEU A 230 11.87 -9.74 -16.92
N PRO A 231 11.48 -10.94 -17.38
CA PRO A 231 11.15 -11.13 -18.78
C PRO A 231 9.92 -10.31 -19.16
N VAL A 232 9.87 -9.86 -20.42
CA VAL A 232 8.71 -9.14 -20.96
C VAL A 232 7.92 -10.12 -21.82
N VAL A 233 6.69 -10.41 -21.41
CA VAL A 233 5.76 -11.31 -22.11
C VAL A 233 4.53 -10.47 -22.52
N ASP A 234 4.16 -10.51 -23.80
CA ASP A 234 3.04 -9.74 -24.35
C ASP A 234 3.10 -8.23 -24.01
N GLY A 235 4.31 -7.67 -23.98
CA GLY A 235 4.56 -6.27 -23.68
C GLY A 235 4.38 -5.89 -22.20
N VAL A 236 4.42 -6.87 -21.29
CA VAL A 236 4.30 -6.70 -19.84
C VAL A 236 5.47 -7.42 -19.13
N PRO A 237 6.27 -6.75 -18.29
CA PRO A 237 7.21 -7.44 -17.41
C PRO A 237 6.47 -8.40 -16.47
N LEU A 238 6.76 -9.69 -16.61
CA LEU A 238 6.06 -10.80 -15.96
C LEU A 238 7.04 -11.94 -15.68
N GLY A 239 7.06 -12.49 -14.47
CA GLY A 239 7.83 -13.70 -14.19
C GLY A 239 7.59 -14.31 -12.83
N THR A 240 8.18 -15.49 -12.59
CA THR A 240 8.23 -16.12 -11.27
C THR A 240 9.44 -15.63 -10.48
N VAL A 241 9.18 -14.94 -9.38
CA VAL A 241 10.23 -14.39 -8.50
C VAL A 241 10.28 -15.11 -7.17
N THR A 242 11.43 -15.06 -6.49
CA THR A 242 11.51 -15.43 -5.07
C THR A 242 10.68 -14.45 -4.27
N THR A 243 9.81 -14.94 -3.40
CA THR A 243 8.96 -14.05 -2.59
C THR A 243 9.77 -13.43 -1.47
N PRO A 244 9.46 -12.19 -1.05
CA PRO A 244 10.25 -11.50 -0.06
C PRO A 244 10.05 -12.14 1.32
N ILE A 245 11.14 -12.24 2.10
CA ILE A 245 11.13 -12.91 3.41
C ILE A 245 10.42 -12.11 4.50
N THR A 246 10.23 -10.81 4.30
CA THR A 246 9.35 -9.94 5.10
C THR A 246 8.49 -9.12 4.15
N TRP A 247 7.44 -8.47 4.67
CA TRP A 247 6.58 -7.62 3.86
C TRP A 247 7.37 -6.55 3.10
N ASP A 248 8.33 -5.89 3.74
CA ASP A 248 9.06 -4.75 3.16
C ASP A 248 10.38 -5.12 2.48
N ALA A 249 10.75 -6.40 2.43
CA ALA A 249 12.02 -6.83 1.86
C ALA A 249 12.07 -6.67 0.32
N GLY A 250 10.97 -6.96 -0.37
CA GLY A 250 10.90 -6.93 -1.84
C GLY A 250 10.85 -5.52 -2.41
N GLN A 251 11.59 -5.27 -3.50
CA GLN A 251 11.59 -3.99 -4.23
C GLN A 251 11.52 -4.25 -5.74
N VAL A 252 10.67 -3.47 -6.43
CA VAL A 252 10.57 -3.46 -7.90
C VAL A 252 11.03 -2.10 -8.41
N LEU A 253 11.89 -2.13 -9.43
CA LEU A 253 12.26 -0.96 -10.20
C LEU A 253 11.62 -1.04 -11.58
N LEU A 254 10.92 0.01 -11.99
CA LEU A 254 10.59 0.22 -13.39
C LEU A 254 11.85 0.67 -14.13
N VAL A 255 12.10 0.12 -15.31
CA VAL A 255 13.14 0.58 -16.23
C VAL A 255 12.48 1.21 -17.45
N ARG A 256 12.62 2.53 -17.59
CA ARG A 256 12.07 3.30 -18.73
C ARG A 256 13.15 4.23 -19.27
N ASP A 257 13.45 4.10 -20.56
CA ASP A 257 14.45 4.94 -21.24
C ASP A 257 15.82 4.98 -20.50
N GLY A 258 16.21 3.85 -19.89
CA GLY A 258 17.43 3.72 -19.08
C GLY A 258 17.33 4.29 -17.66
N HIS A 259 16.22 4.91 -17.28
CA HIS A 259 15.98 5.39 -15.92
C HIS A 259 15.31 4.32 -15.06
N ARG A 260 15.72 4.27 -13.78
CA ARG A 260 15.15 3.39 -12.76
C ARG A 260 14.21 4.18 -11.84
N ILE A 261 12.99 3.69 -11.66
CA ILE A 261 11.96 4.32 -10.81
C ILE A 261 11.47 3.29 -9.82
N ASP A 262 11.53 3.63 -8.53
CA ASP A 262 10.97 2.80 -7.47
C ASP A 262 9.44 2.71 -7.58
N LEU A 263 8.93 1.48 -7.49
CA LEU A 263 7.50 1.21 -7.53
C LEU A 263 6.98 0.80 -6.15
N ASP A 264 5.73 1.16 -5.87
CA ASP A 264 4.98 0.53 -4.80
C ASP A 264 4.58 -0.88 -5.24
N LEU A 265 4.94 -1.87 -4.43
CA LEU A 265 4.72 -3.28 -4.71
C LEU A 265 3.48 -3.75 -3.96
N LEU A 266 2.39 -4.00 -4.68
CA LEU A 266 1.22 -4.65 -4.10
C LEU A 266 1.52 -6.13 -3.88
N ARG A 267 0.89 -6.71 -2.87
CA ARG A 267 1.19 -8.06 -2.40
C ARG A 267 -0.10 -8.80 -2.05
N THR A 268 -0.23 -10.03 -2.54
CA THR A 268 -1.24 -10.99 -2.07
C THR A 268 -0.57 -12.14 -1.33
N GLY A 269 -1.36 -12.93 -0.59
CA GLY A 269 -0.82 -14.01 0.25
C GLY A 269 -0.15 -13.46 1.51
N HIS A 270 0.75 -14.24 2.10
CA HIS A 270 1.54 -13.85 3.28
C HIS A 270 2.99 -14.32 3.08
N PRO A 271 4.00 -13.53 3.48
CA PRO A 271 5.36 -14.04 3.50
C PRO A 271 5.43 -15.24 4.44
N VAL A 272 6.34 -16.17 4.12
CA VAL A 272 6.57 -17.41 4.88
C VAL A 272 6.83 -17.14 6.38
N SER A 273 7.31 -15.94 6.71
CA SER A 273 7.63 -15.51 8.08
C SER A 273 6.44 -15.05 8.91
N THR A 274 5.26 -14.77 8.34
CA THR A 274 4.16 -14.19 9.13
C THR A 274 3.52 -15.23 10.05
N LEU A 275 3.76 -15.13 11.35
CA LEU A 275 2.99 -15.87 12.34
C LEU A 275 1.63 -15.19 12.58
N VAL A 276 0.61 -16.01 12.81
CA VAL A 276 -0.72 -15.53 13.19
C VAL A 276 -0.66 -15.14 14.67
N TYR A 277 -0.75 -13.85 14.96
CA TYR A 277 -0.94 -13.37 16.34
C TYR A 277 -2.12 -14.09 16.98
N GLY A 278 -1.98 -14.51 18.24
CA GLY A 278 -3.12 -14.97 19.02
C GLY A 278 -4.21 -13.89 19.05
N THR A 279 -5.49 -14.32 19.03
CA THR A 279 -6.62 -13.38 19.06
C THR A 279 -6.86 -12.77 20.44
N GLY A 280 -6.14 -13.24 21.46
CA GLY A 280 -6.18 -12.71 22.83
C GLY A 280 -5.53 -11.33 22.95
N MET A 281 -5.96 -10.58 23.97
CA MET A 281 -5.23 -9.38 24.39
C MET A 281 -3.92 -9.83 25.04
N PRO A 282 -2.75 -9.27 24.66
CA PRO A 282 -1.47 -9.69 25.22
C PRO A 282 -1.39 -9.30 26.70
N ASP A 283 -0.92 -10.21 27.55
CA ASP A 283 -0.62 -9.93 28.95
C ASP A 283 0.55 -8.93 29.06
N PRO A 284 0.31 -7.71 29.57
CA PRO A 284 1.35 -6.71 29.78
C PRO A 284 2.57 -7.20 30.56
N ALA A 285 2.34 -8.07 31.56
CA ALA A 285 3.37 -8.59 32.45
C ALA A 285 4.31 -9.57 31.74
N VAL A 286 3.87 -10.13 30.61
CA VAL A 286 4.66 -11.03 29.76
C VAL A 286 5.28 -10.27 28.58
N LEU A 287 4.47 -9.46 27.88
CA LEU A 287 4.90 -8.77 26.66
C LEU A 287 6.03 -7.76 26.94
N THR A 288 5.86 -6.93 27.98
CA THR A 288 6.79 -5.83 28.29
C THR A 288 8.22 -6.32 28.55
N PRO A 289 8.49 -7.27 29.48
CA PRO A 289 9.86 -7.74 29.70
C PRO A 289 10.44 -8.49 28.50
N CYS A 290 9.60 -9.21 27.73
CA CYS A 290 10.07 -9.90 26.51
C CYS A 290 10.53 -8.91 25.44
N MET A 291 9.74 -7.88 25.16
CA MET A 291 10.08 -6.84 24.18
C MET A 291 11.27 -5.98 24.63
N ALA A 292 11.36 -5.68 25.94
CA ALA A 292 12.52 -4.98 26.51
C ALA A 292 13.82 -5.79 26.34
N ALA A 293 13.77 -7.13 26.41
CA ALA A 293 14.93 -7.97 26.14
C ALA A 293 15.39 -7.91 24.67
N LEU A 294 14.50 -7.51 23.77
CA LEU A 294 14.83 -7.19 22.38
C LEU A 294 15.32 -5.73 22.23
N GLY A 295 15.24 -4.88 23.24
CA GLY A 295 15.54 -3.45 23.12
C GLY A 295 14.41 -2.66 22.43
N ILE A 296 13.18 -3.18 22.54
CA ILE A 296 11.96 -2.53 22.05
C ILE A 296 11.17 -2.03 23.25
N ASP A 297 10.89 -0.73 23.25
CA ASP A 297 10.05 -0.10 24.27
C ASP A 297 8.58 -0.30 23.89
N VAL A 298 7.76 -0.77 24.84
CA VAL A 298 6.32 -0.99 24.65
C VAL A 298 5.54 -0.06 25.56
N GLU A 299 4.57 0.65 24.98
CA GLU A 299 3.57 1.44 25.68
C GLU A 299 2.21 0.77 25.46
N LEU A 300 1.49 0.53 26.56
CA LEU A 300 0.18 -0.08 26.55
C LEU A 300 -0.85 0.97 26.94
N ASP A 301 -1.87 1.15 26.11
CA ASP A 301 -2.99 2.02 26.45
C ASP A 301 -3.99 1.32 27.37
N GLY A 302 -4.84 2.10 28.04
CA GLY A 302 -5.87 1.58 28.96
C GLY A 302 -6.96 0.74 28.28
N SER A 303 -6.96 0.61 26.95
CA SER A 303 -7.86 -0.27 26.18
C SER A 303 -7.20 -1.58 25.75
N GLY A 304 -5.97 -1.84 26.20
CA GLY A 304 -5.19 -3.03 25.82
C GLY A 304 -4.54 -2.92 24.44
N GLY A 305 -4.52 -1.71 23.86
CA GLY A 305 -3.75 -1.43 22.66
C GLY A 305 -2.25 -1.33 23.00
N ALA A 306 -1.42 -2.06 22.27
CA ALA A 306 0.03 -1.91 22.34
C ALA A 306 0.54 -1.01 21.20
N SER A 307 1.39 -0.05 21.57
CA SER A 307 2.30 0.65 20.67
C SER A 307 3.74 0.36 21.11
N TRP A 308 4.68 0.35 20.17
CA TRP A 308 6.07 0.08 20.50
C TRP A 308 7.00 0.91 19.64
N THR A 309 8.20 1.14 20.15
CA THR A 309 9.29 1.82 19.45
C THR A 309 10.53 0.94 19.50
N ASP A 310 11.08 0.63 18.33
CA ASP A 310 12.35 -0.06 18.24
C ASP A 310 13.48 0.98 18.27
N SER A 311 14.31 0.94 19.31
CA SER A 311 15.42 1.88 19.50
C SER A 311 16.67 1.51 18.67
N SER A 312 16.65 0.39 17.94
CA SER A 312 17.76 0.00 17.08
C SER A 312 18.02 1.06 16.02
N THR A 313 19.25 1.59 16.01
CA THR A 313 19.65 2.71 15.16
C THR A 313 20.29 2.26 13.84
N GLY A 314 20.57 0.97 13.68
CA GLY A 314 21.18 0.40 12.49
C GLY A 314 20.13 -0.01 11.45
N ARG A 315 20.44 0.18 10.17
CA ARG A 315 19.67 -0.48 9.11
C ARG A 315 19.93 -1.99 9.19
N LEU A 316 18.85 -2.76 9.25
CA LEU A 316 18.88 -4.21 9.18
C LEU A 316 18.84 -4.67 7.71
N SER A 317 19.52 -5.76 7.41
CA SER A 317 19.25 -6.56 6.22
C SER A 317 17.86 -7.20 6.35
N SER A 318 17.31 -7.69 5.25
CA SER A 318 16.02 -8.37 5.26
C SER A 318 16.03 -9.63 6.13
N ALA A 319 17.17 -10.34 6.22
CA ALA A 319 17.29 -11.52 7.08
C ALA A 319 17.28 -11.14 8.56
N GLU A 320 18.08 -10.14 8.96
CA GLU A 320 18.09 -9.62 10.33
C GLU A 320 16.72 -9.02 10.71
N GLN A 321 16.05 -8.34 9.77
CA GLN A 321 14.69 -7.84 9.97
C GLN A 321 13.68 -8.99 10.16
N ALA A 322 13.79 -10.07 9.38
CA ALA A 322 12.93 -11.24 9.54
C ALA A 322 13.14 -11.92 10.89
N GLU A 323 14.39 -12.08 11.34
CA GLU A 323 14.71 -12.60 12.68
C GLU A 323 14.16 -11.68 13.79
N ARG A 324 14.25 -10.37 13.59
CA ARG A 324 13.70 -9.36 14.51
C ARG A 324 12.18 -9.45 14.60
N GLU A 325 11.49 -9.51 13.47
CA GLU A 325 10.03 -9.68 13.38
C GLU A 325 9.60 -10.99 14.05
N ALA A 326 10.26 -12.10 13.75
CA ALA A 326 9.98 -13.40 14.36
C ALA A 326 10.16 -13.37 15.90
N ALA A 327 11.18 -12.68 16.40
CA ALA A 327 11.39 -12.53 17.85
C ALA A 327 10.27 -11.69 18.51
N VAL A 328 9.86 -10.59 17.87
CA VAL A 328 8.72 -9.76 18.32
C VAL A 328 7.44 -10.58 18.33
N GLU A 329 7.17 -11.32 17.26
CA GLU A 329 6.00 -12.20 17.14
C GLU A 329 6.00 -13.28 18.23
N GLY A 330 7.15 -13.88 18.52
CA GLY A 330 7.31 -14.82 19.63
C GLY A 330 6.91 -14.23 20.99
N CYS A 331 7.27 -12.97 21.27
CA CYS A 331 6.83 -12.28 22.47
C CYS A 331 5.30 -12.11 22.53
N PHE A 332 4.67 -11.76 21.41
CA PHE A 332 3.21 -11.63 21.35
C PHE A 332 2.49 -12.99 21.48
N ALA A 333 3.00 -14.05 20.86
CA ALA A 333 2.42 -15.39 20.96
C ALA A 333 2.37 -15.85 22.43
N VAL A 334 3.48 -15.75 23.15
CA VAL A 334 3.55 -16.11 24.58
C VAL A 334 2.62 -15.22 25.41
N ALA A 335 2.60 -13.91 25.17
CA ALA A 335 1.77 -12.97 25.92
C ALA A 335 0.26 -13.18 25.68
N THR A 336 -0.14 -13.75 24.54
CA THR A 336 -1.55 -14.01 24.22
C THR A 336 -2.01 -15.43 24.59
N GLY A 337 -1.12 -16.25 25.18
CA GLY A 337 -1.41 -17.64 25.52
C GLY A 337 -1.45 -18.59 24.33
N GLY A 338 -0.91 -18.17 23.18
CA GLY A 338 -0.71 -19.04 22.02
C GLY A 338 0.55 -19.88 22.22
N GLY A 339 0.37 -21.16 22.57
CA GLY A 339 1.41 -22.18 22.62
C GLY A 339 1.16 -23.27 21.59
#